data_AF-A0A836VTZ6-F1
#
_entry.id   AF-A0A836VTZ6-F1
#
_cell.length_a   1.000
_cell.length_b   1.000
_cell.length_c   1.000
_cell.angle_alpha   90.00
_cell.angle_beta   90.00
_cell.angle_gamma   90.00
#
_symmetry.space_group_name_H-M   'P 1'
#
loop_
_entity.id
_entity.type
_entity.pdbx_description
1 polymer ?
#
loop_
_entity_poly.entity_id
_entity_poly.type
_entity_poly.pdbx_seq_one_letter_code
_entity_poly.pdbx_strand_id
1 'polypeptide(L)'
;MPIRYKCRKCGVTLKIKDELAGKQGKCPKCRTAFRIPKPETAAVGPSASGPADRPRISAEEEEAFRHLTEELGEGPAAKKRKPQPAVSRDPESPHEHDDEYFRANPTAAADVAGELLALTGKKSQKTDWRAALKKPFTPTKAAQAYREYVWHVTQRVVLTIVVGGVIVGGAWWVSTRLMGTSSDLPDLGLVTGVVTLDGQPLPRATVEFHPIAPPGEQAPGSASIGRTDDSGLYELKYLKNVYGAVVGKHRIVITPHASSRVLLPSEYNVRSKLIREVKPGKNVINFQLRSKL
;
A
#
# COMPACT_ATOMS: atom_id res chain seq x y z
N MET A 1 -22.60 33.52 19.06
CA MET A 1 -21.93 33.27 20.35
C MET A 1 -20.42 33.54 20.20
N PRO A 2 -19.58 33.56 21.26
CA PRO A 2 -18.12 33.65 21.07
C PRO A 2 -17.47 32.27 21.03
N ILE A 3 -16.66 32.00 20.02
CA ILE A 3 -15.79 30.82 19.89
C ILE A 3 -14.66 30.94 20.91
N ARG A 4 -14.55 29.96 21.81
CA ARG A 4 -13.41 29.85 22.74
C ARG A 4 -12.31 29.04 22.08
N TYR A 5 -11.20 29.68 21.74
CA TYR A 5 -10.05 29.02 21.13
C TYR A 5 -8.83 29.04 22.07
N LYS A 6 -8.26 27.88 22.35
CA LYS A 6 -7.02 27.74 23.14
C LYS A 6 -5.82 27.70 22.20
N CYS A 7 -4.92 28.66 22.32
CA CYS A 7 -3.70 28.70 21.50
C CYS A 7 -2.81 27.48 21.80
N ARG A 8 -2.41 26.73 20.77
CA ARG A 8 -1.55 25.54 20.91
C ARG A 8 -0.11 25.83 21.33
N LYS A 9 0.39 27.07 21.14
CA LYS A 9 1.77 27.45 21.48
C LYS A 9 1.93 28.04 22.87
N CYS A 10 1.02 28.91 23.31
CA CYS A 10 1.14 29.61 24.60
C CYS A 10 -0.02 29.35 25.57
N GLY A 11 -0.98 28.50 25.21
CA GLY A 11 -2.05 28.04 26.11
C GLY A 11 -3.13 29.07 26.46
N VAL A 12 -3.03 30.32 26.00
CA VAL A 12 -4.02 31.38 26.28
C VAL A 12 -5.36 31.07 25.60
N THR A 13 -6.46 31.26 26.32
CA THR A 13 -7.82 31.10 25.81
C THR A 13 -8.34 32.44 25.30
N LEU A 14 -8.64 32.51 24.00
CA LEU A 14 -9.16 33.69 23.34
C LEU A 14 -10.68 33.55 23.13
N LYS A 15 -11.42 34.62 23.37
CA LYS A 15 -12.85 34.74 23.02
C LYS A 15 -12.94 35.44 21.68
N ILE A 16 -13.30 34.72 20.63
CA ILE A 16 -13.32 35.19 19.24
C ILE A 16 -14.78 35.26 18.79
N LYS A 17 -15.18 36.32 18.08
CA LYS A 17 -16.55 36.41 17.54
C LYS A 17 -16.76 35.36 16.43
N ASP A 18 -17.95 34.75 16.36
CA ASP A 18 -18.30 33.72 15.37
C ASP A 18 -18.09 34.17 13.91
N GLU A 19 -18.24 35.47 13.61
CA GLU A 19 -18.04 36.04 12.26
C GLU A 19 -16.61 35.88 11.72
N LEU A 20 -15.65 35.60 12.60
CA LEU A 20 -14.26 35.36 12.24
C LEU A 20 -13.94 33.86 12.09
N ALA A 21 -14.94 32.98 12.22
CA ALA A 21 -14.80 31.56 11.93
C ALA A 21 -14.27 31.32 10.50
N GLY A 22 -13.32 30.39 10.37
CA GLY A 22 -12.71 30.02 9.08
C GLY A 22 -11.58 30.93 8.60
N LYS A 23 -11.46 32.17 9.12
CA LYS A 23 -10.36 33.10 8.79
C LYS A 23 -9.08 32.79 9.59
N GLN A 24 -7.93 33.25 9.08
CA GLN A 24 -6.66 33.16 9.79
C GLN A 24 -6.51 34.30 10.80
N GLY A 25 -6.20 33.96 12.05
CA GLY A 25 -5.91 34.91 13.13
C GLY A 25 -4.52 34.69 13.70
N LYS A 26 -3.94 35.72 14.31
CA LYS A 26 -2.67 35.62 15.06
C LYS A 26 -2.95 35.73 16.55
N CYS A 27 -2.27 34.91 17.35
CA CYS A 27 -2.36 35.02 18.80
C CYS A 27 -1.67 36.30 19.29
N PRO A 28 -2.29 37.13 20.16
CA PRO A 28 -1.68 38.37 20.64
C PRO A 28 -0.46 38.14 21.55
N LYS A 29 -0.37 36.97 22.21
CA LYS A 29 0.75 36.66 23.13
C LYS A 29 1.98 36.05 22.44
N CYS A 30 1.80 35.20 21.45
CA CYS A 30 2.91 34.45 20.83
C CYS A 30 3.01 34.63 19.31
N ARG A 31 2.16 35.47 18.71
CA ARG A 31 2.09 35.78 17.27
C ARG A 31 1.91 34.58 16.34
N THR A 32 1.67 33.39 16.87
CA THR A 32 1.45 32.17 16.09
C THR A 32 0.14 32.32 15.30
N ALA A 33 0.20 32.08 13.99
CA ALA A 33 -0.96 32.05 13.12
C ALA A 33 -1.78 30.77 13.38
N PHE A 34 -3.10 30.92 13.48
CA PHE A 34 -4.04 29.82 13.65
C PHE A 34 -5.31 30.06 12.84
N ARG A 35 -6.02 28.99 12.48
CA ARG A 35 -7.31 29.07 11.80
C ARG A 35 -8.43 28.90 12.83
N ILE A 36 -9.40 29.81 12.83
CA ILE A 36 -10.51 29.78 13.78
C ILE A 36 -11.48 28.66 13.37
N PRO A 37 -11.72 27.63 14.20
CA PRO A 37 -12.59 26.51 13.85
C PRO A 37 -14.04 26.99 13.73
N LYS A 38 -14.69 26.70 12.60
CA LYS A 38 -16.12 26.95 12.41
C LYS A 38 -16.90 25.87 13.18
N PRO A 39 -17.75 26.21 14.15
CA PRO A 39 -18.64 25.22 14.74
C PRO A 39 -19.67 24.80 13.69
N GLU A 40 -19.51 23.60 13.13
CA GLU A 40 -20.55 22.94 12.34
C GLU A 40 -21.44 22.14 13.30
N THR A 41 -22.74 22.42 13.24
CA THR A 41 -23.79 21.63 13.87
C THR A 41 -23.65 20.18 13.40
N ALA A 42 -23.66 19.25 14.35
CA ALA A 42 -23.35 17.84 14.16
C ALA A 42 -24.10 17.16 13.01
N ALA A 43 -23.36 16.43 12.18
CA ALA A 43 -23.85 15.29 11.42
C ALA A 43 -22.78 14.19 11.36
N VAL A 44 -23.25 12.97 11.59
CA VAL A 44 -22.53 11.70 11.70
C VAL A 44 -22.13 11.19 10.31
N GLY A 45 -20.94 10.58 10.20
CA GLY A 45 -20.60 9.62 9.15
C GLY A 45 -19.18 9.73 8.58
N PRO A 46 -18.34 8.68 8.65
CA PRO A 46 -17.06 8.59 7.94
C PRO A 46 -17.24 7.84 6.61
N SER A 47 -16.76 8.39 5.49
CA SER A 47 -16.37 7.58 4.32
C SER A 47 -15.54 8.36 3.29
N ALA A 48 -14.43 7.73 2.90
CA ALA A 48 -13.84 7.67 1.57
C ALA A 48 -13.29 8.94 0.85
N SER A 49 -11.95 8.95 0.79
CA SER A 49 -11.10 9.08 -0.42
C SER A 49 -11.25 10.26 -1.39
N GLY A 50 -10.14 11.02 -1.52
CA GLY A 50 -9.78 11.86 -2.67
C GLY A 50 -8.24 12.02 -2.76
N PRO A 51 -7.66 12.32 -3.93
CA PRO A 51 -6.56 11.52 -4.49
C PRO A 51 -5.14 12.09 -4.37
N ALA A 52 -4.18 11.16 -4.39
CA ALA A 52 -2.83 11.23 -4.95
C ALA A 52 -1.89 12.38 -4.50
N ASP A 53 -1.26 12.17 -3.34
CA ASP A 53 0.09 12.69 -3.08
C ASP A 53 1.07 12.08 -4.09
N ARG A 54 1.57 12.88 -5.03
CA ARG A 54 2.88 12.58 -5.63
C ARG A 54 3.91 12.77 -4.51
N PRO A 55 4.73 11.77 -4.18
CA PRO A 55 5.81 11.99 -3.22
C PRO A 55 6.76 13.04 -3.80
N ARG A 56 6.88 14.18 -3.12
CA ARG A 56 8.01 15.09 -3.32
C ARG A 56 9.23 14.36 -2.76
N ILE A 57 10.00 13.80 -3.67
CA ILE A 57 11.34 13.26 -3.42
C ILE A 57 12.15 14.36 -2.70
N SER A 58 12.85 13.97 -1.64
CA SER A 58 13.67 14.88 -0.84
C SER A 58 14.87 15.38 -1.66
N ALA A 59 15.43 16.55 -1.31
CA ALA A 59 16.62 17.08 -1.99
C ALA A 59 17.81 16.10 -1.95
N GLU A 60 17.85 15.22 -0.94
CA GLU A 60 18.86 14.18 -0.75
C GLU A 60 18.71 13.03 -1.77
N GLU A 61 17.48 12.66 -2.14
CA GLU A 61 17.21 11.64 -3.17
C GLU A 61 17.49 12.15 -4.59
N GLU A 62 17.32 13.46 -4.83
CA GLU A 62 17.67 14.07 -6.11
C GLU A 62 19.19 14.12 -6.33
N GLU A 63 19.97 14.32 -5.26
CA GLU A 63 21.43 14.26 -5.28
C GLU A 63 21.96 12.83 -5.48
N ALA A 64 21.30 11.85 -4.85
CA ALA A 64 21.63 10.43 -5.05
C ALA A 64 21.39 9.97 -6.49
N PHE A 65 20.34 10.47 -7.14
CA PHE A 65 20.06 10.13 -8.55
C PHE A 65 21.06 10.77 -9.52
N ARG A 66 21.56 11.98 -9.23
CA ARG A 66 22.64 12.62 -10.00
C ARG A 66 23.95 11.87 -9.87
N HIS A 67 24.33 11.45 -8.66
CA HIS A 67 25.52 10.63 -8.45
C HIS A 67 25.46 9.28 -9.20
N LEU A 68 24.28 8.66 -9.27
CA LEU A 68 24.07 7.42 -10.01
C LEU A 68 24.11 7.60 -11.54
N THR A 69 23.73 8.78 -12.05
CA THR A 69 23.84 9.10 -13.49
C THR A 69 25.27 9.50 -13.88
N GLU A 70 26.06 10.00 -12.94
CA GLU A 70 27.47 10.34 -13.15
C GLU A 70 28.38 9.09 -13.08
N GLU A 71 28.05 8.09 -12.27
CA GLU A 71 28.78 6.81 -12.26
C GLU A 71 28.45 5.89 -13.45
N LEU A 72 27.24 5.99 -14.02
CA LEU A 72 26.87 5.29 -15.24
C LEU A 72 27.20 6.15 -16.47
N GLY A 73 28.51 6.33 -16.70
CA GLY A 73 29.06 7.14 -17.79
C GLY A 73 28.34 6.97 -19.13
N GLU A 74 28.21 8.09 -19.84
CA GLU A 74 27.55 8.24 -21.13
C GLU A 74 27.93 7.13 -22.11
N GLY A 75 26.95 6.29 -22.44
CA GLY A 75 27.04 5.37 -23.56
C GLY A 75 27.29 6.13 -24.87
N PRO A 76 28.02 5.53 -25.83
CA PRO A 76 28.53 6.24 -27.00
C PRO A 76 27.40 6.84 -27.84
N ALA A 77 27.51 8.16 -28.05
CA ALA A 77 26.65 8.96 -28.89
C ALA A 77 26.34 8.28 -30.24
N ALA A 78 25.05 8.10 -30.53
CA ALA A 78 24.57 7.75 -31.85
C ALA A 78 25.10 8.78 -32.87
N LYS A 79 25.99 8.33 -33.77
CA LYS A 79 26.50 9.14 -34.87
C LYS A 79 25.33 9.63 -35.73
N LYS A 80 24.99 10.92 -35.59
CA LYS A 80 24.17 11.65 -36.55
C LYS A 80 24.86 11.58 -37.91
N ARG A 81 24.28 10.87 -38.88
CA ARG A 81 24.69 10.98 -40.29
C ARG A 81 24.41 12.41 -40.73
N LYS A 82 25.45 13.15 -41.13
CA LYS A 82 25.32 14.43 -41.83
C LYS A 82 24.48 14.22 -43.10
N PRO A 83 23.48 15.07 -43.39
CA PRO A 83 22.95 15.18 -44.74
C PRO A 83 24.09 15.66 -45.63
N GLN A 84 24.33 14.98 -46.75
CA GLN A 84 25.29 15.43 -47.74
C GLN A 84 24.79 16.77 -48.33
N PRO A 85 25.66 17.76 -48.56
CA PRO A 85 25.25 18.99 -49.22
C PRO A 85 24.82 18.68 -50.66
N ALA A 86 23.66 19.22 -51.03
CA ALA A 86 23.20 19.25 -52.41
C ALA A 86 24.25 19.98 -53.26
N VAL A 87 24.80 19.31 -54.27
CA VAL A 87 25.62 19.94 -55.29
C VAL A 87 24.67 20.80 -56.14
N SER A 88 24.68 22.10 -55.87
CA SER A 88 24.10 23.11 -56.73
C SER A 88 24.91 23.17 -58.02
N ARG A 89 24.27 22.82 -59.15
CA ARG A 89 24.76 23.17 -60.48
C ARG A 89 24.21 24.53 -60.81
N ASP A 90 25.09 25.45 -61.19
CA ASP A 90 24.76 26.68 -61.90
C ASP A 90 26.05 27.19 -62.60
N PRO A 91 25.90 28.01 -63.67
CA PRO A 91 26.42 27.74 -65.01
C PRO A 91 27.68 28.57 -65.36
N GLU A 92 28.04 28.63 -66.65
CA GLU A 92 29.20 29.26 -67.33
C GLU A 92 30.42 28.34 -67.54
N SER A 93 30.63 27.71 -68.71
CA SER A 93 31.07 28.25 -70.03
C SER A 93 32.59 28.06 -70.24
N PRO A 94 33.15 27.95 -71.46
CA PRO A 94 32.76 27.12 -72.61
C PRO A 94 33.99 26.35 -73.18
N HIS A 95 33.87 25.04 -73.46
CA HIS A 95 34.84 24.36 -74.30
C HIS A 95 34.15 23.57 -75.41
N GLU A 96 34.20 24.22 -76.56
CA GLU A 96 34.05 23.76 -77.95
C GLU A 96 34.77 22.42 -78.19
N HIS A 97 34.02 21.36 -78.51
CA HIS A 97 34.42 20.36 -79.52
C HIS A 97 33.27 19.37 -79.79
N ASP A 98 32.71 19.53 -80.98
CA ASP A 98 32.36 18.50 -81.95
C ASP A 98 31.10 17.65 -81.74
N ASP A 99 30.03 18.17 -82.33
CA ASP A 99 28.77 17.50 -82.66
C ASP A 99 28.96 16.37 -83.71
N GLU A 100 29.63 15.27 -83.37
CA GLU A 100 29.71 14.12 -84.31
C GLU A 100 29.89 12.74 -83.69
N TYR A 101 29.27 12.46 -82.52
CA TYR A 101 29.33 11.11 -81.93
C TYR A 101 27.98 10.45 -81.64
N PHE A 102 26.85 11.11 -81.93
CA PHE A 102 25.51 10.56 -81.63
C PHE A 102 24.82 9.83 -82.79
N ARG A 103 25.60 9.17 -83.65
CA ARG A 103 25.08 8.18 -84.61
C ARG A 103 26.03 6.98 -84.77
N ALA A 104 26.01 6.07 -83.79
CA ALA A 104 26.54 4.72 -83.97
C ALA A 104 25.65 3.66 -83.27
N ASN A 105 24.75 3.11 -84.08
CA ASN A 105 24.25 1.73 -84.13
C ASN A 105 23.95 0.97 -82.80
N PRO A 106 22.68 0.66 -82.45
CA PRO A 106 22.32 -0.10 -81.24
C PRO A 106 22.85 -1.55 -81.20
N THR A 107 23.43 -2.06 -82.29
CA THR A 107 24.02 -3.40 -82.34
C THR A 107 25.38 -3.48 -81.65
N ALA A 108 26.13 -2.37 -81.54
CA ALA A 108 27.48 -2.38 -80.95
C ALA A 108 27.48 -2.74 -79.46
N ALA A 109 26.45 -2.32 -78.70
CA ALA A 109 26.31 -2.69 -77.29
C ALA A 109 25.95 -4.18 -77.11
N ALA A 110 25.21 -4.76 -78.06
CA ALA A 110 24.84 -6.17 -78.02
C ALA A 110 26.03 -7.08 -78.36
N ASP A 111 26.87 -6.67 -79.31
CA ASP A 111 28.08 -7.40 -79.70
C ASP A 111 29.13 -7.38 -78.58
N VAL A 112 29.34 -6.22 -77.93
CA VAL A 112 30.23 -6.10 -76.76
C VAL A 112 29.70 -6.92 -75.57
N ALA A 113 28.38 -6.99 -75.37
CA ALA A 113 27.79 -7.84 -74.35
C ALA A 113 27.97 -9.34 -74.65
N GLY A 114 27.85 -9.74 -75.92
CA GLY A 114 28.10 -11.11 -76.38
C GLY A 114 29.56 -11.54 -76.19
N GLU A 115 30.50 -10.64 -76.48
CA GLU A 115 31.93 -10.91 -76.36
C GLU A 115 32.40 -10.97 -74.90
N LEU A 116 31.85 -10.12 -74.02
CA LEU A 116 32.08 -10.20 -72.57
C LEU A 116 31.52 -11.50 -71.97
N LEU A 117 30.36 -11.96 -72.46
CA LEU A 117 29.77 -13.23 -72.04
C LEU A 117 30.58 -14.44 -72.52
N ALA A 118 31.19 -14.36 -73.71
CA ALA A 118 32.06 -15.39 -74.24
C ALA A 118 33.42 -15.46 -73.51
N LEU A 119 33.98 -14.30 -73.11
CA LEU A 119 35.21 -14.21 -72.32
C LEU A 119 35.01 -14.72 -70.88
N THR A 120 33.81 -14.54 -70.31
CA THR A 120 33.43 -15.22 -69.07
C THR A 120 33.05 -16.67 -69.38
N GLY A 121 34.04 -17.56 -69.55
CA GLY A 121 33.88 -18.97 -69.92
C GLY A 121 33.04 -19.88 -68.99
N LYS A 122 32.10 -19.33 -68.22
CA LYS A 122 31.05 -20.09 -67.54
C LYS A 122 29.86 -20.23 -68.49
N LYS A 123 29.78 -21.39 -69.14
CA LYS A 123 28.55 -21.89 -69.77
C LYS A 123 27.37 -21.59 -68.84
N SER A 124 26.41 -20.82 -69.31
CA SER A 124 25.15 -20.56 -68.62
C SER A 124 24.44 -21.89 -68.39
N GLN A 125 24.69 -22.47 -67.22
CA GLN A 125 24.04 -23.69 -66.79
C GLN A 125 22.58 -23.30 -66.56
N LYS A 126 21.72 -23.70 -67.49
CA LYS A 126 20.27 -23.50 -67.45
C LYS A 126 19.74 -24.23 -66.21
N THR A 127 19.87 -23.61 -65.05
CA THR A 127 19.40 -24.15 -63.79
C THR A 127 17.90 -23.95 -63.76
N ASP A 128 17.17 -25.06 -63.82
CA ASP A 128 15.73 -25.08 -63.63
C ASP A 128 15.40 -24.57 -62.22
N TRP A 129 15.19 -23.26 -62.10
CA TRP A 129 14.81 -22.60 -60.85
C TRP A 129 13.53 -23.20 -60.25
N ARG A 130 12.67 -23.78 -61.10
CA ARG A 130 11.48 -24.54 -60.69
C ARG A 130 11.81 -25.82 -59.91
N ALA A 131 12.95 -26.45 -60.17
CA ALA A 131 13.41 -27.61 -59.41
C ALA A 131 14.03 -27.21 -58.06
N ALA A 132 14.62 -26.02 -57.96
CA ALA A 132 15.15 -25.48 -56.71
C ALA A 132 14.03 -25.12 -55.71
N LEU A 133 12.88 -24.62 -56.19
CA LEU A 133 11.72 -24.30 -55.35
C LEU A 133 10.98 -25.54 -54.80
N LYS A 134 11.18 -26.72 -55.39
CA LYS A 134 10.55 -27.97 -54.93
C LYS A 134 11.30 -28.69 -53.82
N LYS A 135 12.48 -28.21 -53.41
CA LYS A 135 13.24 -28.84 -52.33
C LYS A 135 12.65 -28.41 -50.98
N PRO A 136 12.23 -29.35 -50.11
CA PRO A 136 11.75 -28.99 -48.78
C PRO A 136 12.88 -28.33 -47.99
N PHE A 137 12.55 -27.28 -47.25
CA PHE A 137 13.49 -26.56 -46.39
C PHE A 137 14.00 -27.51 -45.30
N THR A 138 15.22 -28.03 -45.47
CA THR A 138 15.88 -28.83 -44.44
C THR A 138 16.59 -27.87 -43.48
N PRO A 139 16.24 -27.86 -42.17
CA PRO A 139 16.95 -27.04 -41.22
C PRO A 139 18.41 -27.49 -41.19
N THR A 140 19.33 -26.55 -41.38
CA THR A 140 20.77 -26.83 -41.33
C THR A 140 21.15 -27.36 -39.95
N LYS A 141 22.25 -28.11 -39.86
CA LYS A 141 22.77 -28.62 -38.58
C LYS A 141 22.95 -27.50 -37.54
N ALA A 142 23.22 -26.27 -37.98
CA ALA A 142 23.28 -25.07 -37.16
C ALA A 142 21.93 -24.68 -36.54
N ALA A 143 20.82 -24.82 -37.27
CA ALA A 143 19.47 -24.53 -36.76
C ALA A 143 19.02 -25.56 -35.72
N GLN A 144 19.44 -26.82 -35.86
CA GLN A 144 19.18 -27.87 -34.86
C GLN A 144 20.02 -27.66 -33.59
N ALA A 145 21.31 -27.36 -33.74
CA ALA A 145 22.19 -27.03 -32.62
C ALA A 145 21.71 -25.78 -31.85
N TYR A 146 21.20 -24.78 -32.55
CA TYR A 146 20.61 -23.60 -31.91
C TYR A 146 19.36 -23.94 -31.10
N ARG A 147 18.50 -24.86 -31.56
CA ARG A 147 17.31 -25.30 -30.80
C ARG A 147 17.68 -26.03 -29.52
N GLU A 148 18.66 -26.93 -29.57
CA GLU A 148 19.17 -27.64 -28.38
C GLU A 148 19.85 -26.68 -27.39
N TYR A 149 20.65 -25.74 -27.90
CA TYR A 149 21.27 -24.70 -27.07
C TYR A 149 20.21 -23.82 -26.39
N VAL A 150 19.23 -23.33 -27.14
CA VAL A 150 18.14 -22.51 -26.60
C VAL A 150 17.31 -23.31 -25.60
N TRP A 151 17.05 -24.59 -25.85
CA TRP A 151 16.33 -25.47 -24.92
C TRP A 151 17.04 -25.58 -23.56
N HIS A 152 18.35 -25.84 -23.53
CA HIS A 152 19.09 -25.93 -22.27
C HIS A 152 19.29 -24.60 -21.56
N VAL A 153 19.51 -23.51 -22.31
CA VAL A 153 19.64 -22.16 -21.74
C VAL A 153 18.31 -21.71 -21.14
N THR A 154 17.21 -21.89 -21.85
CA THR A 154 15.87 -21.55 -21.34
C THR A 154 15.53 -22.38 -20.11
N GLN A 155 15.80 -23.69 -20.12
CA GLN A 155 15.55 -24.54 -18.94
C GLN A 155 16.37 -24.11 -17.72
N ARG A 156 17.64 -23.73 -17.88
CA ARG A 156 18.47 -23.24 -16.76
C ARG A 156 18.01 -21.89 -16.22
N VAL A 157 17.62 -20.96 -17.09
CA VAL A 157 17.11 -19.63 -16.68
C VAL A 157 15.75 -19.74 -15.99
N VAL A 158 14.85 -20.59 -16.49
CA VAL A 158 13.56 -20.83 -15.84
C VAL A 158 13.77 -21.47 -14.47
N LEU A 159 14.69 -22.42 -14.34
CA LEU A 159 14.98 -23.09 -13.07
C LEU A 159 15.54 -22.10 -12.03
N THR A 160 16.43 -21.18 -12.40
CA THR A 160 16.93 -20.16 -11.46
C THR A 160 15.86 -19.16 -11.03
N ILE A 161 14.94 -18.76 -11.93
CA ILE A 161 13.81 -17.89 -11.59
C ILE A 161 12.85 -18.58 -10.61
N VAL A 162 12.54 -19.86 -10.84
CA VAL A 162 11.67 -20.63 -9.94
C VAL A 162 12.31 -20.80 -8.56
N VAL A 163 13.60 -21.17 -8.50
CA VAL A 163 14.32 -21.29 -7.22
C VAL A 163 14.39 -19.94 -6.51
N GLY A 164 14.71 -18.85 -7.22
CA GLY A 164 14.71 -17.50 -6.64
C GLY A 164 13.33 -17.07 -6.13
N GLY A 165 12.27 -17.36 -6.88
CA GLY A 165 10.89 -17.08 -6.49
C GLY A 165 10.46 -17.87 -5.25
N VAL A 166 10.87 -19.13 -5.13
CA VAL A 166 10.62 -19.95 -3.93
C VAL A 166 11.38 -19.41 -2.72
N ILE A 167 12.63 -18.98 -2.88
CA ILE A 167 13.43 -18.40 -1.78
C ILE A 167 12.84 -17.07 -1.33
N VAL A 168 12.52 -16.16 -2.25
CA VAL A 168 11.95 -14.84 -1.93
C VAL A 168 10.54 -14.99 -1.39
N GLY A 169 9.71 -15.83 -2.00
CA GLY A 169 8.36 -16.13 -1.53
C GLY A 169 8.35 -16.83 -0.17
N GLY A 170 9.29 -17.76 0.05
CA GLY A 170 9.50 -18.43 1.33
C GLY A 170 9.97 -17.45 2.42
N ALA A 171 10.93 -16.57 2.10
CA ALA A 171 11.38 -15.53 3.01
C ALA A 171 10.27 -14.53 3.35
N TRP A 172 9.43 -14.15 2.37
CA TRP A 172 8.27 -13.29 2.59
C TRP A 172 7.19 -13.97 3.44
N TRP A 173 6.91 -15.25 3.19
CA TRP A 173 5.99 -16.06 3.99
C TRP A 173 6.48 -16.26 5.44
N VAL A 174 7.78 -16.50 5.63
CA VAL A 174 8.40 -16.61 6.97
C VAL A 174 8.42 -15.23 7.66
N SER A 175 8.71 -14.15 6.95
CA SER A 175 8.70 -12.78 7.48
C SER A 175 7.31 -12.37 7.98
N THR A 176 6.26 -12.67 7.23
CA THR A 176 4.87 -12.42 7.67
C THR A 176 4.45 -13.27 8.87
N ARG A 177 5.08 -14.44 9.09
CA ARG A 177 4.86 -15.27 10.27
C ARG A 177 5.67 -14.81 11.50
N LEU A 178 6.84 -14.21 11.30
CA LEU A 178 7.70 -13.70 12.39
C LEU A 178 7.31 -12.30 12.87
N MET A 179 6.63 -11.50 12.05
CA MET A 179 5.98 -10.25 12.48
C MET A 179 4.63 -10.51 13.18
N GLY A 180 4.61 -11.50 14.08
CA GLY A 180 3.52 -11.66 15.04
C GLY A 180 3.68 -10.63 16.14
N THR A 181 3.08 -9.45 15.98
CA THR A 181 2.86 -8.53 17.11
C THR A 181 1.71 -9.06 17.96
N SER A 182 1.88 -10.23 18.57
CA SER A 182 0.98 -10.68 19.64
C SER A 182 1.35 -9.87 20.88
N SER A 183 0.78 -8.68 21.02
CA SER A 183 0.59 -8.14 22.35
C SER A 183 -0.08 -9.23 23.18
N ASP A 184 0.52 -9.63 24.30
CA ASP A 184 0.08 -10.70 25.23
C ASP A 184 -1.31 -10.46 25.87
N LEU A 185 -2.19 -9.71 25.21
CA LEU A 185 -3.53 -9.45 25.63
C LEU A 185 -4.45 -10.55 25.11
N PRO A 186 -5.32 -11.12 25.97
CA PRO A 186 -6.36 -12.04 25.53
C PRO A 186 -7.36 -11.32 24.61
N ASP A 187 -8.22 -12.08 23.93
CA ASP A 187 -9.31 -11.49 23.16
C ASP A 187 -10.27 -10.73 24.08
N LEU A 188 -10.58 -9.48 23.74
CA LEU A 188 -11.36 -8.57 24.58
C LEU A 188 -12.67 -8.15 23.89
N GLY A 189 -13.78 -8.28 24.61
CA GLY A 189 -15.04 -7.65 24.27
C GLY A 189 -15.23 -6.34 25.02
N LEU A 190 -15.62 -5.26 24.33
CA LEU A 190 -16.07 -4.02 24.97
C LEU A 190 -17.36 -4.30 25.76
N VAL A 191 -17.36 -3.97 27.05
CA VAL A 191 -18.53 -4.16 27.92
C VAL A 191 -18.94 -2.83 28.53
N THR A 192 -20.20 -2.51 28.32
CA THR A 192 -20.88 -1.36 28.90
C THR A 192 -22.19 -1.81 29.53
N GLY A 193 -22.76 -1.01 30.42
CA GLY A 193 -24.05 -1.33 31.00
C GLY A 193 -24.47 -0.36 32.09
N VAL A 194 -25.65 -0.61 32.66
CA VAL A 194 -26.21 0.18 33.75
C VAL A 194 -26.50 -0.73 34.93
N VAL A 195 -26.11 -0.30 36.13
CA VAL A 195 -26.42 -0.95 37.40
C VAL A 195 -27.48 -0.14 38.14
N THR A 196 -28.58 -0.80 38.47
CA THR A 196 -29.66 -0.25 39.27
C THR A 196 -29.90 -1.10 40.50
N LEU A 197 -30.29 -0.49 41.61
CA LEU A 197 -30.76 -1.14 42.83
C LEU A 197 -32.19 -0.69 43.12
N ASP A 198 -33.13 -1.63 43.19
CA ASP A 198 -34.56 -1.36 43.44
C ASP A 198 -35.15 -0.30 42.50
N GLY A 199 -34.69 -0.30 41.24
CA GLY A 199 -35.10 0.64 40.20
C GLY A 199 -34.36 1.98 40.20
N GLN A 200 -33.52 2.26 41.20
CA GLN A 200 -32.71 3.47 41.24
C GLN A 200 -31.29 3.21 40.69
N PRO A 201 -30.66 4.15 39.99
CA PRO A 201 -29.27 4.00 39.55
C PRO A 201 -28.34 3.89 40.77
N LEU A 202 -27.35 3.00 40.70
CA LEU A 202 -26.39 2.79 41.79
C LEU A 202 -25.07 3.51 41.48
N PRO A 203 -24.82 4.70 42.02
CA PRO A 203 -23.65 5.48 41.66
C PRO A 203 -22.37 5.05 42.38
N ARG A 204 -21.23 5.23 41.71
CA ARG A 204 -19.88 5.01 42.24
C ARG A 204 -19.58 3.58 42.71
N ALA A 205 -20.42 2.60 42.37
CA ALA A 205 -20.19 1.20 42.66
C ALA A 205 -19.09 0.64 41.75
N THR A 206 -18.31 -0.29 42.30
CA THR A 206 -17.28 -1.02 41.55
C THR A 206 -17.91 -2.30 41.00
N VAL A 207 -17.77 -2.51 39.70
CA VAL A 207 -18.23 -3.70 38.99
C VAL A 207 -17.00 -4.45 38.49
N GLU A 208 -16.82 -5.67 38.97
CA GLU A 208 -15.69 -6.52 38.60
C GLU A 208 -16.18 -7.76 37.87
N PHE A 209 -15.52 -8.09 36.77
CA PHE A 209 -15.80 -9.28 35.98
C PHE A 209 -14.60 -10.22 36.10
N HIS A 210 -14.80 -11.32 36.84
CA HIS A 210 -13.79 -12.35 37.06
C HIS A 210 -14.00 -13.47 36.04
N PRO A 211 -13.08 -13.69 35.09
CA PRO A 211 -13.27 -14.69 34.06
C PRO A 211 -13.19 -16.10 34.65
N ILE A 212 -14.03 -17.01 34.15
CA ILE A 212 -14.11 -18.41 34.58
C ILE A 212 -13.39 -19.23 33.52
N ALA A 213 -12.37 -19.98 33.94
CA ALA A 213 -11.57 -20.81 33.05
C ALA A 213 -12.42 -21.81 32.29
N PRO A 214 -12.35 -21.87 30.95
CA PRO A 214 -12.92 -22.97 30.22
C PRO A 214 -12.18 -24.27 30.57
N PRO A 215 -12.83 -25.44 30.42
CA PRO A 215 -12.18 -26.72 30.64
C PRO A 215 -10.92 -26.86 29.78
N GLY A 216 -9.77 -27.12 30.41
CA GLY A 216 -8.48 -27.29 29.73
C GLY A 216 -7.55 -26.07 29.77
N GLU A 217 -8.02 -24.92 30.26
CA GLU A 217 -7.21 -23.70 30.39
C GLU A 217 -7.00 -23.36 31.87
N GLN A 218 -5.76 -23.08 32.30
CA GLN A 218 -5.47 -22.83 33.72
C GLN A 218 -5.60 -21.35 34.12
N ALA A 219 -5.60 -20.42 33.15
CA ALA A 219 -5.55 -18.99 33.41
C ALA A 219 -6.58 -18.22 32.54
N PRO A 220 -7.80 -17.96 33.05
CA PRO A 220 -8.86 -17.26 32.30
C PRO A 220 -8.59 -15.77 32.02
N GLY A 221 -7.41 -15.27 32.32
CA GLY A 221 -7.06 -13.84 32.32
C GLY A 221 -7.41 -13.12 33.63
N SER A 222 -6.97 -11.87 33.75
CA SER A 222 -7.24 -11.01 34.91
C SER A 222 -8.70 -10.51 34.93
N ALA A 223 -9.17 -10.11 36.11
CA ALA A 223 -10.48 -9.50 36.26
C ALA A 223 -10.52 -8.10 35.63
N SER A 224 -11.64 -7.77 34.97
CA SER A 224 -11.87 -6.43 34.42
C SER A 224 -12.70 -5.61 35.39
N ILE A 225 -12.40 -4.32 35.53
CA ILE A 225 -13.00 -3.45 36.55
C ILE A 225 -13.63 -2.23 35.87
N GLY A 226 -14.86 -1.92 36.26
CA GLY A 226 -15.56 -0.69 35.88
C GLY A 226 -16.13 -0.01 37.13
N ARG A 227 -16.31 1.30 37.06
CA ARG A 227 -16.98 2.06 38.11
C ARG A 227 -18.21 2.73 37.54
N THR A 228 -19.34 2.62 38.23
CA THR A 228 -20.58 3.26 37.81
C THR A 228 -20.53 4.77 38.05
N ASP A 229 -21.11 5.54 37.15
CA ASP A 229 -21.31 6.99 37.28
C ASP A 229 -22.60 7.33 38.04
N ASP A 230 -22.98 8.62 38.09
CA ASP A 230 -24.19 9.07 38.78
C ASP A 230 -25.49 8.51 38.18
N SER A 231 -25.46 8.10 36.90
CA SER A 231 -26.57 7.44 36.21
C SER A 231 -26.57 5.92 36.35
N GLY A 232 -25.58 5.36 37.06
CA GLY A 232 -25.38 3.92 37.19
C GLY A 232 -24.69 3.28 35.99
N LEU A 233 -24.28 4.05 34.99
CA LEU A 233 -23.60 3.54 33.80
C LEU A 233 -22.15 3.20 34.11
N TYR A 234 -21.70 2.05 33.65
CA TYR A 234 -20.32 1.60 33.80
C TYR A 234 -19.73 1.14 32.47
N GLU A 235 -18.41 1.23 32.41
CA GLU A 235 -17.59 0.71 31.31
C GLU A 235 -16.43 -0.08 31.93
N LEU A 236 -16.21 -1.31 31.44
CA LEU A 236 -15.15 -2.17 31.96
C LEU A 236 -13.80 -1.85 31.33
N LYS A 237 -12.77 -1.93 32.16
CA LYS A 237 -11.37 -1.84 31.76
C LYS A 237 -10.64 -3.10 32.20
N TYR A 238 -10.02 -3.78 31.25
CA TYR A 238 -9.17 -4.93 31.52
C TYR A 238 -7.83 -4.49 32.12
N LEU A 239 -7.25 -3.41 31.57
CA LEU A 239 -6.04 -2.76 32.07
C LEU A 239 -6.27 -1.24 32.12
N LYS A 240 -5.35 -0.50 32.74
CA LYS A 240 -5.46 0.97 32.94
C LYS A 240 -5.86 1.75 31.68
N ASN A 241 -5.38 1.32 30.50
CA ASN A 241 -5.63 1.97 29.21
C ASN A 241 -6.32 1.06 28.19
N VAL A 242 -6.85 -0.10 28.61
CA VAL A 242 -7.46 -1.07 27.69
C VAL A 242 -8.88 -1.37 28.14
N TYR A 243 -9.82 -1.01 27.28
CA TYR A 243 -11.24 -1.18 27.51
C TYR A 243 -11.69 -2.58 27.13
N GLY A 244 -12.67 -3.09 27.87
CA GLY A 244 -13.26 -4.40 27.66
C GLY A 244 -12.93 -5.39 28.76
N ALA A 245 -13.38 -6.61 28.52
CA ALA A 245 -13.16 -7.79 29.35
C ALA A 245 -12.87 -8.99 28.47
N VAL A 246 -12.23 -10.02 29.03
CA VAL A 246 -11.88 -11.25 28.33
C VAL A 246 -13.13 -11.85 27.68
N VAL A 247 -13.03 -12.36 26.46
CA VAL A 247 -14.16 -13.07 25.85
C VAL A 247 -14.40 -14.38 26.60
N GLY A 248 -15.64 -14.63 27.02
CA GLY A 248 -16.01 -15.85 27.74
C GLY A 248 -16.94 -15.64 28.94
N LYS A 249 -17.10 -16.68 29.77
CA LYS A 249 -17.97 -16.65 30.96
C LYS A 249 -17.27 -15.98 32.13
N HIS A 250 -17.95 -15.06 32.79
CA HIS A 250 -17.42 -14.27 33.89
C HIS A 250 -18.35 -14.32 35.09
N ARG A 251 -17.78 -14.39 36.30
CA ARG A 251 -18.45 -14.17 37.58
C ARG A 251 -18.38 -12.68 37.92
N ILE A 252 -19.52 -12.05 38.14
CA ILE A 252 -19.60 -10.60 38.31
C ILE A 252 -19.72 -10.26 39.79
N VAL A 253 -18.81 -9.45 40.31
CA VAL A 253 -18.83 -8.97 41.70
C VAL A 253 -19.13 -7.48 41.68
N ILE A 254 -20.21 -7.08 42.34
CA ILE A 254 -20.60 -5.67 42.44
C ILE A 254 -20.43 -5.24 43.89
N THR A 255 -19.52 -4.28 44.10
CA THR A 255 -19.26 -3.71 45.42
C THR A 255 -19.77 -2.27 45.46
N PRO A 256 -20.78 -1.97 46.29
CA PRO A 256 -21.23 -0.60 46.47
C PRO A 256 -20.10 0.24 47.07
N HIS A 257 -20.10 1.54 46.81
CA HIS A 257 -19.06 2.42 47.34
C HIS A 257 -19.10 2.43 48.87
N ALA A 258 -17.94 2.44 49.54
CA ALA A 258 -17.87 2.44 51.01
C ALA A 258 -18.66 3.59 51.66
N SER A 259 -18.78 4.74 50.98
CA SER A 259 -19.57 5.88 51.48
C SER A 259 -21.07 5.76 51.20
N SER A 260 -21.50 4.80 50.38
CA SER A 260 -22.92 4.58 50.10
C SER A 260 -23.51 3.77 51.26
N ARG A 261 -24.59 4.26 51.89
CA ARG A 261 -25.32 3.52 52.94
C ARG A 261 -26.18 2.39 52.35
N VAL A 262 -25.72 1.81 51.25
CA VAL A 262 -26.43 0.83 50.45
C VAL A 262 -25.94 -0.55 50.86
N LEU A 263 -26.84 -1.34 51.44
CA LEU A 263 -26.57 -2.73 51.77
C LEU A 263 -26.96 -3.61 50.59
N LEU A 264 -25.96 -4.23 49.96
CA LEU A 264 -26.16 -5.17 48.87
C LEU A 264 -26.07 -6.60 49.40
N PRO A 265 -27.01 -7.50 49.08
CA PRO A 265 -26.93 -8.90 49.44
C PRO A 265 -25.61 -9.54 48.97
N SER A 266 -25.08 -10.48 49.76
CA SER A 266 -23.82 -11.17 49.44
C SER A 266 -23.87 -11.94 48.12
N GLU A 267 -25.07 -12.26 47.61
CA GLU A 267 -25.32 -12.94 46.33
C GLU A 267 -24.92 -12.12 45.09
N TYR A 268 -24.66 -10.83 45.26
CA TYR A 268 -24.18 -9.93 44.19
C TYR A 268 -22.72 -9.49 44.43
N ASN A 269 -22.15 -9.81 45.58
CA ASN A 269 -20.81 -9.40 45.99
C ASN A 269 -19.93 -10.62 46.35
N VAL A 270 -19.66 -10.83 47.65
CA VAL A 270 -18.71 -11.85 48.14
C VAL A 270 -19.04 -13.27 47.67
N ARG A 271 -20.33 -13.62 47.57
CA ARG A 271 -20.81 -14.92 47.08
C ARG A 271 -21.60 -14.74 45.81
N SER A 272 -21.05 -13.97 44.87
CA SER A 272 -21.78 -13.65 43.67
C SER A 272 -22.18 -14.88 42.86
N LYS A 273 -23.49 -14.98 42.58
CA LYS A 273 -24.08 -15.96 41.66
C LYS A 273 -24.31 -15.37 40.27
N LEU A 274 -23.93 -14.11 40.06
CA LEU A 274 -24.07 -13.45 38.76
C LEU A 274 -23.02 -14.02 37.79
N ILE A 275 -23.49 -14.74 36.79
CA ILE A 275 -22.66 -15.21 35.68
C ILE A 275 -23.18 -14.59 34.38
N ARG A 276 -22.28 -13.99 33.59
CA ARG A 276 -22.56 -13.46 32.26
C ARG A 276 -21.46 -13.87 31.30
N GLU A 277 -21.83 -13.95 30.03
CA GLU A 277 -20.90 -14.25 28.95
C GLU A 277 -20.62 -12.96 28.17
N VAL A 278 -19.34 -12.71 27.91
CA VAL A 278 -18.85 -11.60 27.10
C VAL A 278 -18.50 -12.16 25.73
N LYS A 279 -19.11 -11.60 24.68
CA LYS A 279 -18.84 -11.95 23.28
C LYS A 279 -17.76 -11.02 22.70
N PRO A 280 -17.08 -11.39 21.61
CA PRO A 280 -16.20 -10.47 20.90
C PRO A 280 -16.99 -9.24 20.40
N GLY A 281 -16.34 -8.07 20.41
CA GLY A 281 -16.97 -6.82 19.98
C GLY A 281 -17.70 -6.08 21.11
N LYS A 282 -18.84 -5.44 20.80
CA LYS A 282 -19.59 -4.60 21.75
C LYS A 282 -20.65 -5.40 22.50
N ASN A 283 -20.66 -5.29 23.82
CA ASN A 283 -21.59 -5.95 24.73
C ASN A 283 -22.25 -4.91 25.64
N VAL A 284 -23.57 -5.02 25.78
CA VAL A 284 -24.36 -4.23 26.72
C VAL A 284 -24.95 -5.18 27.75
N ILE A 285 -24.51 -5.07 29.01
CA ILE A 285 -24.89 -5.97 30.11
C ILE A 285 -25.44 -5.13 31.25
N ASN A 286 -26.76 -5.15 31.47
CA ASN A 286 -27.38 -4.37 32.54
C ASN A 286 -27.65 -5.25 33.77
N PHE A 287 -27.56 -4.66 34.96
CA PHE A 287 -27.79 -5.34 36.23
C PHE A 287 -28.90 -4.64 37.02
N GLN A 288 -29.98 -5.36 37.27
CA GLN A 288 -31.06 -4.96 38.17
C GLN A 288 -30.91 -5.71 39.49
N LEU A 289 -30.39 -5.02 40.49
CA LEU A 289 -30.14 -5.53 41.83
C LEU A 289 -31.34 -5.24 42.74
N ARG A 290 -31.49 -6.04 43.79
CA ARG A 290 -32.52 -5.86 44.81
C ARG A 290 -31.89 -5.83 46.20
N SER A 291 -32.33 -4.93 47.09
CA SER A 291 -31.75 -4.84 48.44
C SER A 291 -32.29 -5.90 49.41
N LYS A 292 -33.47 -6.47 49.12
CA LYS A 292 -34.10 -7.53 49.90
C LYS A 292 -34.49 -8.69 48.97
N LEU A 293 -34.12 -9.90 49.38
CA LEU A 293 -34.72 -11.15 48.91
C LEU A 293 -35.85 -11.52 49.87
#